data_AF-A0AAV0JRP8-F1
#
_entry.id   AF-A0AAV0JRP8-F1
#
_cell.length_a   1.000
_cell.length_b   1.000
_cell.length_c   1.000
_cell.angle_alpha   90.00
_cell.angle_beta   90.00
_cell.angle_gamma   90.00
#
_symmetry.space_group_name_H-M   'P 1'
#
loop_
_entity.id
_entity.type
_entity.pdbx_description
1 polymer ?
#
loop_
_entity_poly.entity_id
_entity_poly.type
_entity_poly.pdbx_seq_one_letter_code
_entity_poly.pdbx_strand_id
1 'polypeptide(L)'
;MLTNSRGSDSPSWRYVFAANAIVAIYSLLEVAASAWEVLKSATIFPEVLQVWFDFGHDQIFAYLLLSAGSAATALVKTLKDRDTCRSFSAFCLQSDIAIALGFLGFLFLGFTTLLSGYRVVCFVINGSRFHL
;
A
#
# COMPACT_ATOMS: atom_id res chain seq x y z
N MET A 1 -17.95 -2.94 -32.76
CA MET A 1 -18.56 -3.91 -31.84
C MET A 1 -18.24 -3.41 -30.43
N LEU A 2 -19.27 -2.97 -29.69
CA LEU A 2 -19.10 -2.21 -28.45
C LEU A 2 -18.27 -2.96 -27.41
N THR A 3 -17.29 -2.25 -26.88
CA THR A 3 -16.52 -2.58 -25.67
C THR A 3 -17.47 -2.94 -24.55
N ASN A 4 -17.46 -4.21 -24.15
CA ASN A 4 -18.22 -4.73 -23.03
C ASN A 4 -17.61 -4.19 -21.72
N SER A 5 -18.01 -2.99 -21.32
CA SER A 5 -17.59 -2.28 -20.10
C SER A 5 -18.02 -2.97 -18.79
N ARG A 6 -18.49 -4.23 -18.82
CA ARG A 6 -18.85 -5.01 -17.62
C ARG A 6 -17.65 -5.51 -16.80
N GLY A 7 -16.42 -5.39 -17.31
CA GLY A 7 -15.22 -5.71 -16.53
C GLY A 7 -14.90 -4.67 -15.44
N SER A 8 -15.16 -3.38 -15.70
CA SER A 8 -14.88 -2.28 -14.76
C SER A 8 -15.92 -2.11 -13.65
N ASP A 9 -17.09 -2.75 -13.75
CA ASP A 9 -18.21 -2.51 -12.84
C ASP A 9 -18.31 -3.56 -11.71
N SER A 10 -17.35 -4.47 -11.61
CA SER A 10 -17.29 -5.40 -10.48
C SER A 10 -16.86 -4.63 -9.21
N PRO A 11 -17.59 -4.73 -8.09
CA PRO A 11 -17.27 -4.00 -6.87
C PRO A 11 -15.87 -4.33 -6.34
N SER A 12 -15.41 -5.57 -6.56
CA SER A 12 -14.05 -6.00 -6.23
C SER A 12 -12.98 -5.26 -7.02
N TRP A 13 -13.15 -5.05 -8.33
CA TRP A 13 -12.15 -4.32 -9.13
C TRP A 13 -12.05 -2.85 -8.71
N ARG A 14 -13.20 -2.20 -8.46
CA ARG A 14 -13.25 -0.81 -7.95
C ARG A 14 -12.58 -0.68 -6.59
N TYR A 15 -12.80 -1.64 -5.69
CA TYR A 15 -12.16 -1.68 -4.39
C TYR A 15 -10.64 -1.81 -4.51
N VAL A 16 -10.15 -2.79 -5.30
CA VAL A 16 -8.71 -3.00 -5.52
C VAL A 16 -8.07 -1.76 -6.10
N PHE A 17 -8.67 -1.16 -7.13
CA PHE A 17 -8.14 0.05 -7.76
C PHE A 17 -8.11 1.23 -6.77
N ALA A 18 -9.20 1.47 -6.05
CA ALA A 18 -9.29 2.56 -5.08
C ALA A 18 -8.28 2.39 -3.94
N ALA A 19 -8.17 1.19 -3.37
CA ALA A 19 -7.22 0.89 -2.30
C ALA A 19 -5.77 1.12 -2.74
N ASN A 20 -5.37 0.59 -3.90
CA ASN A 20 -4.02 0.80 -4.41
C ASN A 20 -3.76 2.27 -4.76
N ALA A 21 -4.74 2.99 -5.31
CA ALA A 21 -4.62 4.41 -5.62
C ALA A 21 -4.46 5.27 -4.36
N ILE A 22 -5.23 5.00 -3.31
CA ILE A 22 -5.13 5.69 -2.02
C ILE A 22 -3.72 5.54 -1.46
N VAL A 23 -3.19 4.31 -1.43
CA VAL A 23 -1.84 4.09 -0.89
C VAL A 23 -0.76 4.68 -1.78
N ALA A 24 -0.89 4.61 -3.10
CA ALA A 24 0.07 5.24 -4.00
C ALA A 24 0.12 6.76 -3.82
N ILE A 25 -1.04 7.42 -3.73
CA ILE A 25 -1.12 8.87 -3.45
C ILE A 25 -0.52 9.17 -2.09
N TYR A 26 -0.84 8.36 -1.08
CA TYR A 26 -0.27 8.55 0.25
C TYR A 26 1.25 8.44 0.24
N SER A 27 1.83 7.36 -0.32
CA SER A 27 3.27 7.18 -0.36
C SER A 27 3.98 8.30 -1.10
N LEU A 28 3.37 8.86 -2.16
CA LEU A 28 3.90 10.04 -2.85
C LEU A 28 3.91 11.29 -1.96
N LEU A 29 2.83 11.53 -1.23
CA LEU A 29 2.74 12.65 -0.29
C LEU A 29 3.75 12.49 0.85
N GLU A 30 3.91 11.29 1.39
CA GLU A 30 4.86 10.96 2.46
C GLU A 30 6.31 11.20 2.00
N VAL A 31 6.66 10.72 0.81
CA VAL A 31 8.00 10.95 0.23
C VAL A 31 8.23 12.43 -0.07
N ALA A 32 7.23 13.14 -0.58
CA ALA A 32 7.32 14.58 -0.83
C ALA A 32 7.50 15.38 0.47
N ALA A 33 6.74 15.04 1.52
CA ALA A 33 6.86 15.65 2.83
C ALA A 33 8.25 15.37 3.43
N SER A 34 8.70 14.11 3.38
CA SER A 34 10.02 13.71 3.86
C SER A 34 11.15 14.43 3.12
N ALA A 35 11.06 14.53 1.79
CA ALA A 35 12.03 15.25 0.97
C ALA A 35 12.03 16.75 1.29
N TRP A 36 10.85 17.34 1.53
CA TRP A 36 10.71 18.73 1.92
C TRP A 36 11.33 19.01 3.30
N GLU A 37 11.13 18.12 4.28
CA GLU A 37 11.75 18.20 5.60
C GLU A 37 13.28 18.12 5.51
N VAL A 38 13.82 17.19 4.71
CA VAL A 38 15.27 17.09 4.46
C VAL A 38 15.80 18.37 3.82
N LEU A 39 15.07 18.94 2.86
CA LEU A 39 15.50 20.14 2.15
C LEU A 39 15.46 21.40 3.02
N LYS A 40 14.45 21.53 3.90
CA LYS A 40 14.29 22.69 4.79
C LYS A 40 14.95 22.53 6.16
N SER A 41 15.43 21.34 6.52
CA SER A 41 15.97 21.01 7.85
C SER A 41 15.05 21.43 9.00
N ALA A 42 13.74 21.42 8.74
CA ALA A 42 12.71 21.83 9.69
C ALA A 42 11.66 20.72 9.76
N THR A 43 11.46 20.17 10.95
CA THR A 43 10.44 19.16 11.22
C THR A 43 9.07 19.81 11.22
N ILE A 44 8.12 19.24 10.48
CA ILE A 44 6.75 19.77 10.42
C ILE A 44 5.99 19.41 11.70
N PHE A 45 6.36 18.32 12.38
CA PHE A 45 5.68 17.81 13.56
C PHE A 45 6.59 17.64 14.79
N PRO A 46 6.03 17.78 16.01
CA PRO A 46 6.71 17.39 17.23
C PRO A 46 6.95 15.87 17.24
N GLU A 47 8.06 15.45 17.83
CA GLU A 47 8.59 14.07 17.80
C GLU A 47 7.55 13.00 18.19
N VAL A 48 6.72 13.30 19.20
CA VAL A 48 5.64 12.42 19.66
C VAL A 48 4.62 12.16 18.57
N LEU A 49 4.15 13.23 17.91
CA LEU A 49 3.13 13.10 16.88
C LEU A 49 3.69 12.37 15.66
N GLN A 50 4.96 12.60 15.32
CA GLN A 50 5.62 11.93 14.21
C GLN A 50 5.72 10.42 14.43
N VAL A 51 6.09 9.97 15.62
CA VAL A 51 6.24 8.52 15.93
C VAL A 51 4.89 7.79 15.90
N TRP A 52 3.84 8.39 16.48
CA TRP A 52 2.50 7.79 16.46
C TRP A 52 1.84 7.85 15.07
N PHE A 53 2.06 8.93 14.32
CA PHE A 53 1.54 9.08 12.96
C PHE A 53 2.15 8.06 11.99
N ASP A 54 3.49 7.94 11.99
CA ASP A 54 4.26 6.98 11.18
C ASP A 54 3.75 5.53 11.44
N PHE A 55 3.67 5.14 12.71
CA PHE A 55 3.20 3.80 13.08
C PHE A 55 1.73 3.53 12.73
N GLY A 56 0.84 4.49 13.00
CA GLY A 56 -0.58 4.31 12.77
C GLY A 56 -0.90 4.18 11.28
N HIS A 57 -0.27 5.01 10.44
CA HIS A 57 -0.57 5.04 9.02
C HIS A 57 0.08 3.89 8.26
N ASP A 58 1.31 3.51 8.61
CA ASP A 58 1.98 2.32 8.09
C ASP A 58 1.12 1.06 8.27
N GLN A 59 0.55 0.88 9.46
CA GLN A 59 -0.33 -0.25 9.74
C GLN A 59 -1.59 -0.23 8.88
N ILE A 60 -2.30 0.91 8.86
CA ILE A 60 -3.56 1.05 8.13
C ILE A 60 -3.35 0.72 6.65
N PHE A 61 -2.27 1.23 6.03
CA PHE A 61 -2.00 0.97 4.63
C PHE A 61 -1.47 -0.42 4.34
N ALA A 62 -0.70 -1.01 5.25
CA ALA A 62 -0.32 -2.42 5.12
C ALA A 62 -1.57 -3.31 5.05
N TYR A 63 -2.52 -3.14 5.97
CA TYR A 63 -3.77 -3.91 5.95
C TYR A 63 -4.63 -3.61 4.71
N LEU A 64 -4.65 -2.36 4.26
CA LEU A 64 -5.37 -1.96 3.05
C LEU A 64 -4.78 -2.64 1.80
N LEU A 65 -3.45 -2.66 1.63
CA LEU A 65 -2.78 -3.37 0.52
C LEU A 65 -2.99 -4.87 0.60
N LEU A 66 -2.90 -5.47 1.79
CA LEU A 66 -3.11 -6.89 1.98
C LEU A 66 -4.54 -7.31 1.59
N SER A 67 -5.54 -6.54 2.02
CA SER A 67 -6.94 -6.75 1.67
C SER A 67 -7.16 -6.59 0.16
N ALA A 68 -6.61 -5.52 -0.44
CA ALA A 68 -6.70 -5.27 -1.87
C ALA A 68 -6.00 -6.37 -2.70
N GLY A 69 -4.80 -6.80 -2.31
CA GLY A 69 -4.06 -7.87 -2.99
C GLY A 69 -4.79 -9.21 -2.94
N SER A 70 -5.44 -9.51 -1.81
CA SER A 70 -6.29 -10.71 -1.66
C SER A 70 -7.51 -10.66 -2.59
N ALA A 71 -8.21 -9.52 -2.65
CA ALA A 71 -9.34 -9.32 -3.55
C ALA A 71 -8.92 -9.37 -5.04
N ALA A 72 -7.76 -8.80 -5.39
CA ALA A 72 -7.20 -8.83 -6.73
C ALA A 72 -6.89 -10.26 -7.18
N THR A 73 -6.30 -11.06 -6.28
CA THR A 73 -5.97 -12.47 -6.54
C THR A 73 -7.23 -13.30 -6.80
N ALA A 74 -8.28 -13.11 -6.01
CA ALA A 74 -9.56 -13.78 -6.21
C ALA A 74 -10.22 -13.40 -7.55
N LEU A 75 -10.16 -12.12 -7.93
CA LEU A 75 -10.66 -11.63 -9.21
C LEU A 75 -9.88 -12.24 -10.38
N VAL A 76 -8.55 -12.22 -10.34
CA VAL A 76 -7.72 -12.80 -11.41
C VAL A 76 -7.93 -14.31 -11.54
N LYS A 77 -8.10 -15.03 -10.42
CA LYS A 77 -8.44 -16.46 -10.45
C LYS A 77 -9.78 -16.70 -11.15
N THR A 78 -10.80 -15.90 -10.87
CA THR A 78 -12.11 -15.98 -11.55
C THR A 78 -12.01 -15.64 -13.05
N LEU A 79 -11.19 -14.66 -13.42
CA LEU A 79 -10.96 -14.30 -14.83
C LEU A 79 -10.19 -15.37 -15.60
N LYS A 80 -9.29 -16.09 -14.93
CA LYS A 80 -8.53 -17.21 -15.48
C LYS A 80 -9.40 -18.45 -15.69
N ASP A 81 -10.33 -18.70 -14.77
CA ASP A 81 -11.31 -19.80 -14.85
C ASP A 81 -12.31 -19.62 -16.03
N ARG A 82 -12.65 -18.38 -16.38
CA ARG A 82 -13.57 -18.05 -17.49
C ARG A 82 -12.93 -17.96 -18.89
N ASP A 83 -11.78 -18.59 -19.11
CA ASP A 83 -11.02 -18.61 -20.39
C ASP A 83 -10.58 -17.25 -20.98
N THR A 84 -10.89 -16.13 -20.34
CA THR A 84 -10.42 -14.78 -20.74
C THR A 84 -8.89 -14.70 -20.84
N CYS A 85 -8.19 -15.44 -19.97
CA CYS A 85 -6.73 -15.55 -19.93
C CYS A 85 -6.16 -16.37 -21.10
N ARG A 86 -6.93 -17.33 -21.66
CA ARG A 86 -6.51 -18.14 -22.80
C ARG A 86 -6.54 -17.34 -24.10
N SER A 87 -7.43 -16.36 -24.19
CA SER A 87 -7.54 -15.47 -25.35
C SER A 87 -6.58 -14.27 -25.31
N PHE A 88 -6.14 -13.83 -24.12
CA PHE A 88 -5.23 -12.71 -23.91
C PHE A 88 -4.09 -13.04 -22.92
N SER A 89 -3.04 -13.71 -23.40
CA SER A 89 -1.90 -14.14 -22.58
C SER A 89 -1.13 -12.96 -21.95
N ALA A 90 -0.96 -11.86 -22.69
CA ALA A 90 -0.27 -10.66 -22.21
C ALA A 90 -1.00 -9.97 -21.04
N PHE A 91 -2.34 -9.93 -21.08
CA PHE A 91 -3.16 -9.35 -20.01
C PHE A 91 -3.03 -10.14 -18.71
N CYS A 92 -2.95 -11.47 -18.83
CA CYS A 92 -2.83 -12.37 -17.68
C CYS A 92 -1.45 -12.24 -17.02
N LEU A 93 -0.38 -12.15 -17.82
CA LEU A 93 0.97 -11.90 -17.31
C LEU A 93 1.07 -10.54 -16.61
N GLN A 94 0.52 -9.49 -17.22
CA GLN A 94 0.51 -8.14 -16.64
C GLN A 94 -0.27 -8.09 -15.31
N SER A 95 -1.40 -8.80 -15.22
CA SER A 95 -2.20 -8.87 -14.00
C SER A 95 -1.47 -9.59 -12.86
N ASP A 96 -0.75 -10.67 -13.18
CA ASP A 96 0.05 -11.42 -12.21
C ASP A 96 1.21 -10.58 -11.65
N ILE A 97 1.90 -9.84 -12.53
CA ILE A 97 2.95 -8.89 -12.14
C ILE A 97 2.37 -7.79 -11.24
N ALA A 98 1.19 -7.24 -11.58
CA ALA A 98 0.55 -6.21 -10.77
C ALA A 98 0.18 -6.70 -9.35
N ILE A 99 -0.33 -7.93 -9.24
CA ILE A 99 -0.60 -8.55 -7.93
C ILE A 99 0.70 -8.74 -7.14
N ALA A 100 1.75 -9.25 -7.79
CA ALA A 100 3.05 -9.44 -7.15
C ALA A 100 3.63 -8.12 -6.61
N LEU A 101 3.54 -7.03 -7.39
CA LEU A 101 3.94 -5.69 -6.95
C LEU A 101 3.10 -5.18 -5.78
N GLY A 102 1.80 -5.47 -5.75
CA GLY A 102 0.93 -5.15 -4.61
C GLY A 102 1.36 -5.86 -3.33
N PHE A 103 1.67 -7.16 -3.39
CA PHE A 103 2.21 -7.89 -2.24
C PHE A 103 3.61 -7.42 -1.82
N LEU A 104 4.45 -7.03 -2.79
CA LEU A 104 5.75 -6.43 -2.49
C LEU A 104 5.59 -5.12 -1.73
N GLY A 105 4.63 -4.28 -2.13
CA GLY A 105 4.26 -3.05 -1.41
C GLY A 105 3.78 -3.35 0.01
N PHE A 106 2.95 -4.38 0.19
CA PHE A 106 2.54 -4.83 1.53
C PHE A 106 3.73 -5.24 2.40
N LEU A 107 4.66 -6.03 1.88
CA LEU A 107 5.86 -6.45 2.63
C LEU A 107 6.73 -5.25 3.02
N PHE A 108 6.86 -4.27 2.13
CA PHE A 108 7.58 -3.03 2.40
C PHE A 108 6.93 -2.25 3.56
N LEU A 109 5.61 -2.00 3.49
CA LEU A 109 4.89 -1.32 4.57
C LEU A 109 4.87 -2.12 5.87
N GLY A 110 4.82 -3.46 5.79
CA GLY A 110 4.94 -4.34 6.95
C GLY A 110 6.30 -4.21 7.62
N PHE A 111 7.38 -4.08 6.85
CA PHE A 111 8.71 -3.81 7.39
C PHE A 111 8.78 -2.42 8.03
N THR A 112 8.23 -1.38 7.38
CA THR A 112 8.16 -0.03 7.95
C THR A 112 7.38 -0.02 9.27
N THR A 113 6.26 -0.73 9.34
CA THR A 113 5.44 -0.92 10.55
C THR A 113 6.26 -1.50 11.72
N LEU A 114 7.15 -2.47 11.45
CA LEU A 114 8.01 -3.04 12.48
C LEU A 114 9.04 -2.03 12.99
N LEU A 115 9.63 -1.25 12.09
CA LEU A 115 10.58 -0.20 12.44
C LEU A 115 9.93 0.97 13.20
N SER A 116 8.75 1.41 12.77
CA SER A 116 7.98 2.47 13.44
C SER A 116 7.46 1.97 14.79
N GLY A 117 7.01 0.72 14.89
CA GLY A 117 6.61 0.07 16.14
C GLY A 117 7.76 -0.02 17.15
N TYR A 118 8.97 -0.37 16.70
CA TYR A 118 10.16 -0.33 17.55
C TYR A 118 10.43 1.07 18.12
N ARG A 119 10.30 2.13 17.28
CA ARG A 119 10.44 3.52 17.73
C ARG A 119 9.37 3.91 18.74
N VAL A 120 8.11 3.50 18.56
CA VAL A 120 7.03 3.72 19.52
C VAL A 120 7.38 3.08 20.87
N VAL A 121 7.85 1.84 20.88
CA VAL A 121 8.24 1.13 22.11
C VAL A 121 9.40 1.84 22.82
N CYS A 122 10.45 2.23 22.09
CA CYS A 122 11.55 3.01 22.66
C CYS A 122 11.08 4.37 23.22
N PHE A 123 10.21 5.06 22.50
CA PHE A 123 9.65 6.35 22.95
C PHE A 123 8.84 6.20 24.24
N VAL A 124 8.03 5.14 24.36
CA VAL A 124 7.24 4.85 25.56
C VAL A 124 8.12 4.52 26.76
N ILE A 125 9.23 3.80 26.55
CA ILE A 125 10.12 3.36 27.64
C ILE A 125 11.09 4.47 28.07
N ASN A 126 11.71 5.18 27.12
CA ASN A 126 12.81 6.12 27.40
C ASN A 126 12.39 7.60 27.32
N GLY A 127 11.18 7.92 26.84
CA GLY A 127 10.74 9.29 26.60
C GLY A 127 11.42 9.98 25.41
N SER A 128 12.27 9.27 24.65
CA SER A 128 12.98 9.75 23.46
C SER A 128 12.96 8.69 22.35
N ARG A 129 13.06 9.12 21.09
CA ARG A 129 12.99 8.23 19.91
C ARG A 129 14.22 7.34 19.71
N PHE A 130 15.32 7.57 20.45
CA PHE A 130 16.56 6.80 20.37
C PHE A 130 17.04 6.36 21.76
N HIS A 131 17.58 5.13 21.86
CA HIS A 131 18.40 4.76 23.02
C HIS A 131 19.66 5.65 22.99
N LEU A 132 19.72 6.63 23.89
CA LEU A 132 20.92 7.38 24.26
C LEU A 132 21.24 7.05 25.71
#